data_AF-A0A4Q3Y9D2-F1
#
_entry.id   AF-A0A4Q3Y9D2-F1
#
_cell.length_a   1.000
_cell.length_b   1.000
_cell.length_c   1.000
_cell.angle_alpha   90.00
_cell.angle_beta   90.00
_cell.angle_gamma   90.00
#
_symmetry.space_group_name_H-M   'P 1'
#
loop_
_entity.id
_entity.type
_entity.pdbx_description
1 polymer ?
#
loop_
_entity_poly.entity_id
_entity_poly.type
_entity_poly.pdbx_seq_one_letter_code
_entity_poly.pdbx_strand_id
1 'polypeptide(L)'
;MSRKKPYQHKKKGGQPFVQLHLWFIQSEAWRSLTPTARALYVELKARYNGGNNGNVRLSHREAAEALNLHRNTVGGYFTELHEKGFIDMMEGPHLGPSGVGQTAKWLLTEYPGADMKPARKTFMKAGQTQKPRTKSVQARHKKQDGSEAIPTRKAGAVTNSVTPKAENPPAPRTENRTIIHLATGRGN
;
A
#
# COMPACT_ATOMS: atom_id res chain seq x y z
N MET A 1 -37.32 -46.46 -9.92
CA MET A 1 -36.59 -45.42 -10.69
C MET A 1 -36.38 -44.20 -9.79
N SER A 2 -35.15 -43.92 -9.37
CA SER A 2 -34.84 -42.78 -8.47
C SER A 2 -34.89 -41.47 -9.25
N ARG A 3 -35.86 -40.59 -8.94
CA ARG A 3 -35.95 -39.25 -9.54
C ARG A 3 -34.78 -38.40 -9.04
N LYS A 4 -33.76 -38.19 -9.87
CA LYS A 4 -32.68 -37.23 -9.59
C LYS A 4 -33.28 -35.83 -9.50
N LYS A 5 -33.11 -35.16 -8.35
CA LYS A 5 -33.50 -33.76 -8.18
C LYS A 5 -32.75 -32.92 -9.22
N PRO A 6 -33.41 -32.07 -10.01
CA PRO A 6 -32.73 -31.19 -10.95
C PRO A 6 -31.80 -30.26 -10.18
N TYR A 7 -30.59 -30.06 -10.69
CA TYR A 7 -29.60 -29.15 -10.14
C TYR A 7 -30.23 -27.74 -10.09
N GLN A 8 -30.50 -27.23 -8.89
CA GLN A 8 -31.05 -25.89 -8.73
C GLN A 8 -29.99 -24.88 -9.18
N HIS A 9 -30.25 -24.23 -10.31
CA HIS A 9 -29.45 -23.13 -10.79
C HIS A 9 -29.57 -22.00 -9.75
N LYS A 10 -28.54 -21.81 -8.91
CA LYS A 10 -28.50 -20.68 -7.99
C LYS A 10 -28.65 -19.41 -8.83
N LYS A 11 -29.68 -18.61 -8.53
CA LYS A 11 -29.84 -17.27 -9.12
C LYS A 11 -28.53 -16.52 -8.90
N LYS A 12 -28.01 -15.86 -9.94
CA LYS A 12 -26.80 -15.01 -9.84
C LYS A 12 -27.01 -14.08 -8.65
N GLY A 13 -26.15 -14.19 -7.64
CA GLY A 13 -26.24 -13.43 -6.41
C GLY A 13 -26.23 -11.92 -6.69
N GLY A 14 -26.78 -11.14 -5.77
CA GLY A 14 -26.71 -9.68 -5.83
C GLY A 14 -25.27 -9.17 -5.88
N GLN A 15 -25.12 -7.85 -6.05
CA GLN A 15 -23.81 -7.20 -6.05
C GLN A 15 -23.04 -7.53 -4.75
N PRO A 16 -21.71 -7.72 -4.81
CA PRO A 16 -20.89 -7.94 -3.61
C PRO A 16 -21.03 -6.77 -2.64
N PHE A 17 -21.11 -7.08 -1.35
CA PHE A 17 -21.18 -6.08 -0.29
C PHE A 17 -20.34 -6.51 0.90
N VAL A 18 -19.93 -5.52 1.70
CA VAL A 18 -19.24 -5.76 2.97
C VAL A 18 -20.25 -5.67 4.11
N GLN A 19 -20.48 -6.79 4.80
CA GLN A 19 -21.36 -6.82 5.98
C GLN A 19 -20.56 -6.52 7.25
N LEU A 20 -20.90 -5.44 7.96
CA LEU A 20 -20.39 -5.20 9.31
C LEU A 20 -21.49 -5.50 10.33
N HIS A 21 -21.22 -6.36 11.30
CA HIS A 21 -22.17 -6.66 12.35
C HIS A 21 -22.26 -5.51 13.37
N LEU A 22 -23.45 -5.31 13.95
CA LEU A 22 -23.67 -4.25 14.92
C LEU A 22 -22.79 -4.41 16.17
N TRP A 23 -22.65 -5.64 16.68
CA TRP A 23 -21.78 -5.94 17.83
C TRP A 23 -20.30 -5.59 17.56
N PHE A 24 -19.86 -5.67 16.31
CA PHE A 24 -18.50 -5.37 15.89
C PHE A 24 -18.24 -3.85 15.92
N ILE A 25 -19.14 -3.07 15.31
CA ILE A 25 -19.02 -1.60 15.27
C ILE A 25 -19.33 -0.92 16.61
N GLN A 26 -20.10 -1.58 17.48
CA GLN A 26 -20.37 -1.10 18.83
C GLN A 26 -19.24 -1.38 19.82
N SER A 27 -18.27 -2.22 19.44
CA SER A 27 -17.11 -2.50 20.29
C SER A 27 -16.33 -1.22 20.62
N GLU A 28 -15.82 -1.16 21.85
CA GLU A 28 -15.02 -0.02 22.32
C GLU A 28 -13.75 0.14 21.47
N ALA A 29 -13.11 -0.99 21.11
CA ALA A 29 -11.97 -1.01 20.21
C ALA A 29 -12.27 -0.31 18.88
N TRP A 30 -13.42 -0.59 18.25
CA TRP A 30 -13.82 0.04 16.99
C TRP A 30 -14.06 1.54 17.15
N ARG A 31 -14.73 1.92 18.24
CA ARG A 31 -14.98 3.34 18.58
C ARG A 31 -13.70 4.12 18.86
N SER A 32 -12.64 3.45 19.32
CA SER A 32 -11.34 4.07 19.57
C SER A 32 -10.48 4.27 18.32
N LEU A 33 -10.80 3.60 17.21
CA LEU A 33 -10.07 3.74 15.94
C LEU A 33 -10.26 5.11 15.32
N THR A 34 -9.22 5.58 14.64
CA THR A 34 -9.31 6.70 13.70
C THR A 34 -10.29 6.38 12.56
N PRO A 35 -11.01 7.38 12.02
CA PRO A 35 -11.93 7.16 10.89
C PRO A 35 -11.26 6.49 9.69
N THR A 36 -10.00 6.84 9.43
CA THR A 36 -9.22 6.27 8.34
C THR A 36 -8.83 4.81 8.59
N ALA A 37 -8.47 4.43 9.81
CA ALA A 37 -8.25 3.03 10.16
C ALA A 37 -9.53 2.18 10.00
N ARG A 38 -10.70 2.74 10.33
CA ARG A 38 -11.99 2.08 10.06
C ARG A 38 -12.22 1.86 8.57
N ALA A 39 -11.93 2.86 7.73
CA ALA A 39 -12.04 2.72 6.28
C ALA A 39 -11.06 1.66 5.74
N LEU A 40 -9.81 1.64 6.22
CA LEU A 40 -8.83 0.62 5.86
C LEU A 40 -9.30 -0.80 6.19
N TYR A 41 -9.97 -0.98 7.34
CA TYR A 41 -10.55 -2.28 7.69
C TYR A 41 -11.62 -2.73 6.70
N VAL A 42 -12.47 -1.80 6.22
CA VAL A 42 -13.50 -2.10 5.22
C VAL A 42 -12.86 -2.56 3.91
N GLU A 43 -11.77 -1.92 3.47
CA GLU A 43 -11.01 -2.33 2.28
C GLU A 43 -10.42 -3.74 2.42
N LEU A 44 -9.84 -4.05 3.58
CA LEU A 44 -9.35 -5.40 3.88
C LEU A 44 -10.49 -6.42 3.83
N LYS A 45 -11.65 -6.06 4.39
CA LYS A 45 -12.83 -6.93 4.42
C LYS A 45 -13.48 -7.11 3.05
N ALA A 46 -13.42 -6.11 2.18
CA ALA A 46 -13.89 -6.21 0.80
C ALA A 46 -13.07 -7.23 -0.02
N ARG A 47 -11.78 -7.42 0.33
CA ARG A 47 -10.90 -8.42 -0.30
C ARG A 47 -11.04 -9.83 0.28
N TYR A 48 -11.78 -9.98 1.39
CA TYR A 48 -12.06 -11.27 1.99
C TYR A 48 -13.23 -11.96 1.24
N ASN A 49 -13.01 -13.20 0.80
CA ASN A 49 -13.97 -13.95 -0.01
C ASN A 49 -14.57 -15.17 0.72
N GLY A 50 -14.42 -15.26 2.05
CA GLY A 50 -14.86 -16.41 2.84
C GLY A 50 -13.78 -17.47 3.04
N GLY A 51 -12.94 -17.72 2.03
CA GLY A 51 -11.94 -18.80 2.05
C GLY A 51 -10.49 -18.35 2.19
N ASN A 52 -10.19 -17.06 1.97
CA ASN A 52 -8.83 -16.52 1.98
C ASN A 52 -8.42 -15.85 3.30
N ASN A 53 -9.08 -16.16 4.42
CA ASN A 53 -8.70 -15.54 5.70
C ASN A 53 -7.28 -15.94 6.11
N GLY A 54 -6.41 -14.97 6.37
CA GLY A 54 -4.97 -15.18 6.62
C GLY A 54 -4.12 -15.10 5.35
N ASN A 55 -4.74 -15.00 4.18
CA ASN A 55 -4.09 -14.75 2.89
C ASN A 55 -4.71 -13.53 2.19
N VAL A 56 -5.33 -12.62 2.95
CA VAL A 56 -5.86 -11.37 2.41
C VAL A 56 -4.68 -10.47 2.07
N ARG A 57 -4.53 -10.17 0.78
CA ARG A 57 -3.41 -9.39 0.26
C ARG A 57 -3.81 -7.93 0.11
N LEU A 58 -3.09 -7.06 0.79
CA LEU A 58 -3.23 -5.61 0.64
C LEU A 58 -1.89 -4.95 0.95
N SER A 59 -1.28 -4.35 -0.06
CA SER A 59 -0.02 -3.60 0.12
C SER A 59 -0.30 -2.18 0.63
N HIS A 60 0.74 -1.54 1.19
CA HIS A 60 0.66 -0.13 1.59
C HIS A 60 0.34 0.81 0.41
N ARG A 61 0.81 0.49 -0.80
CA ARG A 61 0.56 1.30 -2.00
C ARG A 61 -0.89 1.15 -2.47
N GLU A 62 -1.36 -0.09 -2.57
CA GLU A 62 -2.76 -0.38 -2.93
C GLU A 62 -3.75 0.23 -1.93
N ALA A 63 -3.43 0.15 -0.63
CA ALA A 63 -4.25 0.76 0.42
C ALA A 63 -4.23 2.30 0.32
N ALA A 64 -3.10 2.90 -0.06
CA ALA A 64 -3.00 4.33 -0.28
C ALA A 64 -3.87 4.79 -1.45
N GLU A 65 -3.86 4.04 -2.54
CA GLU A 65 -4.70 4.30 -3.72
C GLU A 65 -6.19 4.14 -3.37
N ALA A 66 -6.56 3.04 -2.69
CA ALA A 66 -7.95 2.77 -2.31
C ALA A 66 -8.54 3.84 -1.37
N LEU A 67 -7.73 4.35 -0.43
CA LEU A 67 -8.15 5.36 0.54
C LEU A 67 -7.90 6.80 0.09
N ASN A 68 -7.31 7.00 -1.10
CA ASN A 68 -6.85 8.30 -1.58
C ASN A 68 -5.93 9.04 -0.59
N LEU A 69 -4.90 8.35 -0.10
CA LEU A 69 -3.94 8.84 0.88
C LEU A 69 -2.50 8.79 0.34
N HIS A 70 -1.61 9.49 1.02
CA HIS A 70 -0.19 9.32 0.77
C HIS A 70 0.35 8.02 1.39
N ARG A 71 1.16 7.28 0.64
CA ARG A 71 1.73 5.97 1.05
C ARG A 71 2.41 5.95 2.43
N ASN A 72 3.04 7.06 2.83
CA ASN A 72 3.76 7.14 4.11
C ASN A 72 2.81 7.22 5.32
N THR A 73 1.54 7.59 5.10
CA THR A 73 0.55 7.72 6.18
C THR A 73 -0.10 6.38 6.50
N VAL A 74 -0.27 5.54 5.49
CA VAL A 74 -1.04 4.29 5.58
C VAL A 74 -0.47 3.30 6.58
N GLY A 75 0.86 3.24 6.72
CA GLY A 75 1.51 2.32 7.66
C GLY A 75 1.04 2.50 9.11
N GLY A 76 0.79 3.75 9.53
CA GLY A 76 0.29 4.02 10.88
C GLY A 76 -1.09 3.42 11.14
N TYR A 77 -1.96 3.37 10.13
CA TYR A 77 -3.31 2.80 10.26
C TYR A 77 -3.30 1.27 10.27
N PHE A 78 -2.38 0.63 9.56
CA PHE A 78 -2.15 -0.82 9.69
C PHE A 78 -1.70 -1.18 11.10
N THR A 79 -0.73 -0.43 11.65
CA THR A 79 -0.28 -0.61 13.02
C THR A 79 -1.42 -0.41 14.01
N GLU A 80 -2.24 0.64 13.84
CA GLU A 80 -3.39 0.91 14.70
C GLU A 80 -4.41 -0.26 14.70
N LEU A 81 -4.76 -0.80 13.53
CA LEU A 81 -5.67 -1.95 13.42
C LEU A 81 -5.08 -3.22 14.05
N HIS A 82 -3.78 -3.42 13.90
CA HIS A 82 -3.06 -4.55 14.48
C HIS A 82 -3.02 -4.46 16.01
N GLU A 83 -2.63 -3.30 16.57
CA GLU A 83 -2.60 -3.04 18.01
C GLU A 83 -3.98 -3.19 18.66
N LYS A 84 -5.04 -2.75 17.98
CA LYS A 84 -6.42 -2.91 18.45
C LYS A 84 -6.97 -4.32 18.26
N GLY A 85 -6.23 -5.21 17.61
CA GLY A 85 -6.57 -6.62 17.43
C GLY A 85 -7.65 -6.88 16.38
N PHE A 86 -7.81 -6.00 15.38
CA PHE A 86 -8.73 -6.24 14.26
C PHE A 86 -8.11 -7.09 13.14
N ILE A 87 -6.80 -6.94 12.95
CA ILE A 87 -6.02 -7.66 11.96
C ILE A 87 -4.76 -8.25 12.59
N ASP A 88 -4.31 -9.38 12.07
CA ASP A 88 -2.98 -9.94 12.37
C ASP A 88 -2.18 -10.10 11.08
N MET A 89 -0.89 -9.78 11.13
CA MET A 89 0.02 -10.02 9.99
C MET A 89 0.47 -11.49 10.02
N MET A 90 0.08 -12.25 9.01
CA MET A 90 0.49 -13.67 8.89
C MET A 90 1.85 -13.78 8.21
N GLU A 91 2.07 -12.95 7.19
CA GLU A 91 3.32 -12.92 6.44
C GLU A 91 3.63 -11.47 6.07
N GLY A 92 4.85 -11.05 6.42
CA GLY A 92 5.34 -9.71 6.08
C GLY A 92 5.66 -9.59 4.59
N PRO A 93 5.72 -8.35 4.08
CA PRO A 93 6.19 -8.13 2.73
C PRO A 93 7.68 -8.49 2.65
N HIS A 94 8.04 -9.31 1.67
CA HIS A 94 9.42 -9.75 1.47
C HIS A 94 9.73 -9.85 -0.02
N LEU A 95 11.01 -9.83 -0.37
CA LEU A 95 11.44 -10.03 -1.75
C LEU A 95 11.55 -11.53 -2.02
N GLY A 96 10.79 -12.03 -2.98
CA GLY A 96 10.84 -13.45 -3.35
C GLY A 96 12.13 -13.80 -4.11
N PRO A 97 12.48 -15.10 -4.22
CA PRO A 97 13.68 -15.57 -4.92
C PRO A 97 13.75 -15.17 -6.40
N SER A 98 12.58 -14.96 -7.03
CA SER A 98 12.45 -14.50 -8.41
C SER A 98 12.59 -12.98 -8.58
N GLY A 99 12.90 -12.23 -7.52
CA GLY A 99 12.94 -10.76 -7.54
C GLY A 99 11.57 -10.09 -7.53
N VAL A 100 10.48 -10.86 -7.42
CA VAL A 100 9.13 -10.33 -7.30
C VAL A 100 8.81 -10.04 -5.84
N GLY A 101 8.47 -8.79 -5.54
CA GLY A 101 8.04 -8.38 -4.21
C GLY A 101 6.72 -9.06 -3.81
N GLN A 102 6.74 -9.78 -2.69
CA GLN A 102 5.54 -10.35 -2.09
C GLN A 102 4.88 -9.31 -1.18
N THR A 103 3.57 -9.19 -1.30
CA THR A 103 2.77 -8.31 -0.46
C THR A 103 2.45 -8.96 0.88
N ALA A 104 2.18 -8.14 1.89
CA ALA A 104 1.77 -8.61 3.20
C ALA A 104 0.46 -9.42 3.12
N LYS A 105 0.39 -10.49 3.91
CA LYS A 105 -0.83 -11.29 4.09
C LYS A 105 -1.43 -11.01 5.46
N TRP A 106 -2.71 -10.68 5.45
CA TRP A 106 -3.47 -10.28 6.62
C TRP A 106 -4.52 -11.33 6.98
N LEU A 107 -4.72 -11.50 8.28
CA LEU A 107 -5.80 -12.26 8.90
C LEU A 107 -6.81 -11.28 9.49
N LEU A 108 -8.09 -11.47 9.21
CA LEU A 108 -9.17 -10.77 9.91
C LEU A 108 -9.54 -11.56 11.17
N THR A 109 -9.39 -10.95 12.33
CA THR A 109 -9.60 -11.63 13.63
C THR A 109 -11.07 -11.92 13.95
N GLU A 110 -12.00 -11.31 13.20
CA GLU A 110 -13.45 -11.56 13.25
C GLU A 110 -13.81 -12.96 12.74
N TYR A 111 -13.05 -13.47 11.76
CA TYR A 111 -13.33 -14.74 11.08
C TYR A 111 -12.39 -15.85 11.58
N PRO A 112 -12.81 -17.13 11.52
CA PRO A 112 -11.92 -18.24 11.76
C PRO A 112 -10.77 -18.23 10.73
N GLY A 113 -9.57 -18.61 11.18
CA GLY A 113 -8.43 -18.76 10.27
C GLY A 113 -8.59 -20.00 9.39
N ALA A 114 -7.81 -20.08 8.31
CA ALA A 114 -7.77 -21.26 7.44
C ALA A 114 -7.45 -22.57 8.20
N ASP A 115 -6.76 -22.49 9.34
CA ASP A 115 -6.37 -23.62 10.20
C ASP A 115 -7.52 -24.28 10.99
N MET A 116 -8.80 -24.00 10.67
CA MET A 116 -9.97 -24.42 11.48
C MET A 116 -9.98 -23.92 12.94
N LYS A 117 -9.08 -23.00 13.30
CA LYS A 117 -9.04 -22.38 14.62
C LYS A 117 -10.19 -21.38 14.77
N PRO A 118 -10.79 -21.27 15.96
CA PRO A 118 -11.86 -20.30 16.21
C PRO A 118 -11.37 -18.87 15.95
N ALA A 119 -12.31 -17.99 15.58
CA ALA A 119 -12.03 -16.57 15.40
C ALA A 119 -11.39 -15.98 16.67
N ARG A 120 -10.24 -15.31 16.51
CA ARG A 120 -9.46 -14.81 17.65
C ARG A 120 -10.21 -13.75 18.45
N LYS A 121 -11.00 -12.90 17.76
CA LYS A 121 -11.78 -11.78 18.32
C LYS A 121 -10.99 -10.98 19.37
N THR A 122 -9.70 -10.75 19.12
CA THR A 122 -8.77 -10.12 20.07
C THR A 122 -9.20 -8.71 20.46
N PHE A 123 -9.83 -7.98 19.54
CA PHE A 123 -10.44 -6.67 19.78
C PHE A 123 -11.59 -6.67 20.82
N MET A 124 -12.15 -7.83 21.19
CA MET A 124 -13.20 -7.92 22.22
C MET A 124 -12.65 -8.06 23.64
N LYS A 125 -11.34 -8.24 23.83
CA LYS A 125 -10.75 -8.33 25.17
C LYS A 125 -10.81 -6.95 25.84
N ALA A 126 -11.50 -6.87 26.97
CA ALA A 126 -11.69 -5.65 27.74
C ALA A 126 -10.35 -5.11 28.26
N GLY A 127 -10.11 -3.79 28.12
CA GLY A 127 -9.16 -3.07 28.98
C GLY A 127 -7.92 -2.40 28.34
N GLN A 128 -7.80 -2.28 27.01
CA GLN A 128 -6.61 -1.63 26.40
C GLN A 128 -6.91 -0.35 25.61
N THR A 129 -7.96 0.38 25.98
CA THR A 129 -8.30 1.65 25.36
C THR A 129 -7.55 2.79 26.04
N GLN A 130 -6.40 3.16 25.49
CA GLN A 130 -5.84 4.47 25.77
C GLN A 130 -6.72 5.54 25.10
N LYS A 131 -7.10 6.58 25.84
CA LYS A 131 -7.77 7.77 25.29
C LYS A 131 -6.92 8.32 24.14
N PRO A 132 -7.52 8.87 23.06
CA PRO A 132 -6.77 9.46 21.96
C PRO A 132 -5.85 10.54 22.52
N ARG A 133 -4.56 10.25 22.63
CA ARG A 133 -3.56 11.25 22.97
C ARG A 133 -3.28 12.02 21.70
N THR A 134 -3.51 13.34 21.74
CA THR A 134 -2.94 14.26 20.76
C THR A 134 -1.44 14.07 20.79
N LYS A 135 -0.86 13.39 19.78
CA LYS A 135 0.59 13.35 19.64
C LYS A 135 1.03 14.81 19.47
N SER A 136 1.85 15.34 20.38
CA SER A 136 2.42 16.66 20.15
C SER A 136 3.30 16.54 18.92
N VAL A 137 2.88 17.18 17.83
CA VAL A 137 3.72 17.29 16.66
C VAL A 137 4.85 18.23 17.07
N GLN A 138 6.07 17.71 17.23
CA GLN A 138 7.23 18.57 17.40
C GLN A 138 7.28 19.51 16.20
N ALA A 139 7.39 20.81 16.46
CA ALA A 139 7.45 21.81 15.42
C ALA A 139 8.59 21.43 14.45
N ARG A 140 8.26 21.28 13.17
CA ARG A 140 9.25 21.02 12.13
C ARG A 140 10.25 22.17 12.14
N HIS A 141 11.54 21.90 12.36
CA HIS A 141 12.58 22.92 12.33
C HIS A 141 12.47 23.73 11.03
N LYS A 142 12.19 25.03 11.16
CA LYS A 142 12.18 25.96 10.03
C LYS A 142 13.64 26.14 9.63
N LYS A 143 14.01 25.65 8.45
CA LYS A 143 15.31 25.94 7.85
C LYS A 143 15.40 27.46 7.71
N GLN A 144 16.20 28.11 8.55
CA GLN A 144 16.59 29.50 8.33
C GLN A 144 17.60 29.46 7.18
N ASP A 145 17.24 30.00 6.03
CA ASP A 145 18.22 30.31 4.99
C ASP A 145 19.08 31.45 5.54
N GLY A 146 20.23 31.09 6.12
CA GLY A 146 21.26 32.03 6.52
C GLY A 146 21.83 32.68 5.26
N SER A 147 21.47 33.93 5.01
CA SER A 147 22.20 34.81 4.11
C SER A 147 23.51 35.21 4.81
N GLU A 148 24.54 34.36 4.74
CA GLU A 148 25.89 34.74 5.13
C GLU A 148 26.69 35.19 3.91
N ALA A 149 27.06 36.47 3.94
CA ALA A 149 27.92 37.13 2.97
C ALA A 149 29.26 36.40 2.84
N ILE A 150 29.68 36.12 1.60
CA ILE A 150 30.97 35.53 1.27
C ILE A 150 32.07 36.57 1.58
N PRO A 151 33.05 36.31 2.47
CA PRO A 151 34.22 37.15 2.57
C PRO A 151 35.23 36.75 1.49
N THR A 152 35.62 37.73 0.67
CA THR A 152 36.70 37.65 -0.32
C THR A 152 38.01 37.18 0.32
N ARG A 153 38.60 36.07 -0.18
CA ARG A 153 39.96 35.64 0.18
C ARG A 153 40.95 36.01 -0.93
N LYS A 154 42.06 36.64 -0.51
CA LYS A 154 43.22 37.02 -1.34
C LYS A 154 43.99 35.80 -1.85
N ALA A 155 44.65 35.99 -3.00
CA ALA A 155 45.48 35.04 -3.72
C ALA A 155 46.72 34.57 -2.93
N GLY A 156 47.15 33.32 -3.19
CA GLY A 156 48.47 32.80 -2.79
C GLY A 156 48.69 31.31 -3.08
N ALA A 157 49.53 31.05 -4.09
CA ALA A 157 50.39 29.88 -4.34
C ALA A 157 49.83 28.46 -4.66
N VAL A 158 50.00 28.15 -5.95
CA VAL A 158 50.20 26.89 -6.69
C VAL A 158 50.91 25.75 -5.92
N THR A 159 50.38 24.52 -6.01
CA THR A 159 51.07 23.35 -6.60
C THR A 159 50.05 22.37 -7.20
N ASN A 160 50.35 21.91 -8.43
CA ASN A 160 49.55 20.96 -9.21
C ASN A 160 49.91 19.52 -8.83
N SER A 161 48.90 18.65 -8.77
CA SER A 161 49.08 17.24 -9.14
C SER A 161 47.83 16.73 -9.88
N VAL A 162 48.09 16.32 -11.12
CA VAL A 162 47.14 15.85 -12.12
C VAL A 162 47.04 14.34 -12.03
N THR A 163 45.81 13.79 -12.02
CA THR A 163 45.52 12.46 -12.56
C THR A 163 44.15 12.49 -13.26
N PRO A 164 44.02 12.09 -14.53
CA PRO A 164 42.84 12.36 -15.35
C PRO A 164 41.67 11.39 -15.14
N LYS A 165 40.48 11.93 -15.34
CA LYS A 165 39.15 11.32 -15.33
C LYS A 165 38.89 10.62 -16.67
N ALA A 166 38.48 9.35 -16.64
CA ALA A 166 38.03 8.62 -17.83
C ALA A 166 36.68 9.17 -18.30
N GLU A 167 36.64 9.64 -19.55
CA GLU A 167 35.46 10.11 -20.25
C GLU A 167 34.92 8.97 -21.13
N ASN A 168 33.67 8.57 -20.91
CA ASN A 168 32.97 7.61 -21.77
C ASN A 168 32.45 8.34 -23.02
N PRO A 169 32.62 7.79 -24.24
CA PRO A 169 32.14 8.42 -25.47
C PRO A 169 30.61 8.32 -25.62
N PRO A 170 29.95 9.30 -26.28
CA PRO A 170 28.51 9.29 -26.50
C PRO A 170 28.08 8.33 -27.63
N ALA A 171 26.92 7.70 -27.46
CA ALA A 171 26.31 6.76 -28.41
C ALA A 171 25.84 7.42 -29.73
N PRO A 172 25.82 6.68 -30.86
CA PRO A 172 25.47 7.23 -32.17
C PRO A 172 23.97 7.51 -32.36
N ARG A 173 23.69 8.62 -33.02
CA ARG A 173 22.38 9.20 -33.37
C ARG A 173 21.70 8.39 -34.49
N THR A 174 20.44 8.00 -34.27
CA THR A 174 19.59 7.32 -35.26
C THR A 174 19.06 8.32 -36.28
N GLU A 175 19.45 8.19 -37.56
CA GLU A 175 18.84 8.94 -38.66
C GLU A 175 17.56 8.23 -39.14
N ASN A 176 16.41 8.87 -38.96
CA ASN A 176 15.15 8.47 -39.59
C ASN A 176 15.09 9.06 -41.01
N ARG A 177 15.28 8.22 -42.04
CA ARG A 177 15.03 8.58 -43.44
C ARG A 177 13.58 8.27 -43.82
N THR A 178 12.78 9.32 -43.96
CA THR A 178 11.45 9.31 -44.57
C THR A 178 11.58 9.03 -46.07
N ILE A 179 11.02 7.92 -46.55
CA ILE A 179 10.85 7.62 -47.98
C ILE A 179 9.56 8.31 -48.45
N ILE A 180 9.71 9.24 -49.39
CA ILE A 180 8.61 9.91 -50.09
C ILE A 180 8.36 9.13 -51.39
N HIS A 181 7.19 8.50 -51.52
CA HIS A 181 6.73 7.91 -52.78
C HIS A 181 6.10 9.00 -53.66
N LEU A 182 6.72 9.29 -54.80
CA LEU A 182 6.14 10.07 -55.91
C LEU A 182 5.25 9.14 -56.75
N ALA A 183 3.94 9.41 -56.76
CA ALA A 183 3.00 8.85 -57.71
C ALA A 183 2.90 9.77 -58.93
N THR A 184 3.47 9.35 -60.05
CA THR A 184 3.37 10.01 -61.34
C THR A 184 2.05 9.61 -62.00
N GLY A 185 1.14 10.56 -62.17
CA GLY A 185 -0.04 10.41 -63.01
C GLY A 185 0.25 10.75 -64.48
N ARG A 186 -0.08 9.82 -65.37
CA ARG A 186 -0.39 9.95 -66.81
C ARG A 186 -1.32 8.76 -67.09
N GLY A 187 -2.52 8.85 -67.66
CA GLY A 187 -3.02 9.78 -68.65
C GLY A 187 -3.11 9.06 -70.00
N ASN A 188 -4.14 8.24 -70.20
CA ASN A 188 -4.99 8.13 -71.39
C ASN A 188 -6.08 7.07 -71.17
#